data_AF-A0A3B4DWF2-F1
#
_entry.id   AF-A0A3B4DWF2-F1
#
_cell.length_a   1.000
_cell.length_b   1.000
_cell.length_c   1.000
_cell.angle_alpha   90.00
_cell.angle_beta   90.00
_cell.angle_gamma   90.00
#
_symmetry.space_group_name_H-M   'P 1'
#
loop_
_entity.id
_entity.type
_entity.pdbx_description
1 polymer ?
#
loop_
_entity_poly.entity_id
_entity_poly.type
_entity_poly.pdbx_seq_one_letter_code
_entity_poly.pdbx_strand_id
1 'polypeptide(L)'
;HIYVTWFWFSPFSLDLPESPCALILNTCSMCVSFHSFLLQIFEWWYFRKYGTSFIEQVSVSHLRPLLGGVDNSSSNNSNTSNGDADSSRQSVSECKVWRNPLNLFRGAEYNRYTWVTGREPLTYYDMNLSAQDHQTFFTCDSDHIRPADASKDPKHLLQISVEHNTLFVLSGILIVKVCATAYILLAEEEATTIVEAEKLFKQALKVGEGCYRRSQQLQHHGSQYEAQHRRDTNVLVYIKRRLAMCSRKLGRTREAVKMMRDLMKEFPLLSMFNIHENLLESLLELQNYADVQAVLAKYDDISLPKSATICYTAALLKARAVSDKFSPEAASRRGLSTAEMNAVEAIHRAVEFNPHVPKYLLEMKSLILPPEHILKRGDSEAIAYAFFHLQHWKRVEGALNLLHCTWEGTFRMIPYPLEKGHLFYPYPICTETADRELLPMFHEVSVYPKKELPFFILFTAGLCSFTAMLALLTHQFPELMGVFAKAFLGTLFAPLNFIMEKVESILPSGLWHQLTRI
;
A
#
# COMPACT_ATOMS: atom_id res chain seq x y z
N HIS A 1 -20.58 6.82 -31.20
CA HIS A 1 -20.86 6.30 -32.56
C HIS A 1 -19.91 6.81 -33.66
N ILE A 2 -18.78 7.47 -33.36
CA ILE A 2 -17.81 7.97 -34.37
C ILE A 2 -16.47 7.18 -34.37
N TYR A 3 -16.25 6.26 -33.43
CA TYR A 3 -14.99 5.48 -33.35
C TYR A 3 -15.09 4.02 -33.84
N VAL A 4 -16.27 3.55 -34.21
CA VAL A 4 -16.44 2.22 -34.85
C VAL A 4 -16.09 2.28 -36.35
N THR A 5 -16.07 3.47 -36.94
CA THR A 5 -15.80 3.69 -38.36
C THR A 5 -14.32 3.82 -38.71
N TRP A 6 -13.41 3.95 -37.74
CA TRP A 6 -11.96 3.98 -38.02
C TRP A 6 -11.32 2.59 -38.08
N PHE A 7 -12.04 1.54 -37.65
CA PHE A 7 -11.58 0.15 -37.69
C PHE A 7 -12.05 -0.64 -38.92
N TRP A 8 -12.76 0.00 -39.86
CA TRP A 8 -13.33 -0.64 -41.05
C TRP A 8 -12.83 -0.01 -42.36
N PHE A 9 -11.52 0.17 -42.50
CA PHE A 9 -10.91 0.17 -43.83
C PHE A 9 -10.21 -1.16 -44.06
N SER A 10 -11.04 -2.10 -44.53
CA SER A 10 -10.62 -3.34 -45.17
C SER A 10 -9.81 -3.01 -46.44
N PRO A 11 -8.69 -3.69 -46.74
CA PRO A 11 -8.26 -3.86 -48.10
C PRO A 11 -8.58 -5.29 -48.52
N PHE A 12 -9.86 -5.55 -48.81
CA PHE A 12 -10.14 -6.43 -49.94
C PHE A 12 -9.98 -5.59 -51.19
N SER A 13 -8.86 -5.74 -51.89
CA SER A 13 -8.80 -5.43 -53.31
C SER A 13 -8.07 -6.55 -54.03
N LEU A 14 -8.87 -7.27 -54.80
CA LEU A 14 -8.50 -8.08 -55.94
C LEU A 14 -7.53 -7.32 -56.87
N ASP A 15 -6.67 -8.08 -57.54
CA ASP A 15 -5.72 -7.72 -58.58
C ASP A 15 -5.95 -6.36 -59.26
N LEU A 16 -5.08 -5.39 -58.98
CA LEU A 16 -4.84 -4.24 -59.86
C LEU A 16 -3.33 -4.04 -60.04
N PRO A 17 -2.88 -3.74 -61.27
CA PRO A 17 -1.47 -3.62 -61.61
C PRO A 17 -0.84 -2.39 -60.93
N GLU A 18 0.48 -2.44 -60.74
CA GLU A 18 1.35 -1.43 -60.13
C GLU A 18 0.86 0.00 -60.31
N SER A 19 0.23 0.56 -59.27
CA SER A 19 -0.15 1.97 -59.22
C SER A 19 0.32 2.60 -57.90
N PRO A 20 0.86 3.83 -57.93
CA PRO A 20 1.37 4.52 -56.75
C PRO A 20 0.30 4.72 -55.64
N CYS A 21 -0.98 4.58 -55.94
CA CYS A 21 -2.07 4.63 -54.95
C CYS A 21 -2.08 3.41 -54.01
N ALA A 22 -1.67 2.21 -54.45
CA ALA A 22 -1.61 1.02 -53.60
C ALA A 22 -0.45 1.12 -52.58
N LEU A 23 0.67 1.73 -52.98
CA LEU A 23 1.80 2.03 -52.10
C LEU A 23 1.41 3.06 -51.03
N ILE A 24 0.62 4.07 -51.39
CA ILE A 24 0.11 5.10 -50.47
C ILE A 24 -0.90 4.52 -49.46
N LEU A 25 -1.79 3.61 -49.88
CA LEU A 25 -2.70 2.92 -48.95
C LEU A 25 -1.97 1.98 -47.98
N ASN A 26 -0.96 1.24 -48.44
CA ASN A 26 -0.14 0.38 -47.59
C ASN A 26 0.75 1.19 -46.63
N THR A 27 1.32 2.32 -47.08
CA THR A 27 2.05 3.24 -46.18
C THR A 27 1.14 3.95 -45.20
N CYS A 28 -0.09 4.33 -45.58
CA CYS A 28 -1.09 4.86 -44.65
C CYS A 28 -1.51 3.81 -43.61
N SER A 29 -1.73 2.55 -43.99
CA SER A 29 -2.08 1.46 -43.06
C SER A 29 -0.92 1.14 -42.10
N MET A 30 0.32 1.17 -42.58
CA MET A 30 1.53 1.06 -41.74
C MET A 30 1.72 2.28 -40.82
N CYS A 31 1.43 3.49 -41.29
CA CYS A 31 1.46 4.70 -40.46
C CYS A 31 0.38 4.69 -39.38
N VAL A 32 -0.85 4.24 -39.69
CA VAL A 32 -1.95 4.07 -38.71
C VAL A 32 -1.60 2.99 -37.70
N SER A 33 -0.98 1.89 -38.14
CA SER A 33 -0.49 0.82 -37.26
C SER A 33 0.66 1.29 -36.35
N PHE A 34 1.57 2.12 -36.87
CA PHE A 34 2.66 2.71 -36.09
C PHE A 34 2.17 3.74 -35.06
N HIS A 35 1.23 4.60 -35.43
CA HIS A 35 0.60 5.54 -34.49
C HIS A 35 -0.20 4.78 -33.42
N SER A 36 -0.92 3.71 -33.79
CA SER A 36 -1.61 2.83 -32.84
C SER A 36 -0.63 2.13 -31.91
N PHE A 37 0.52 1.68 -32.40
CA PHE A 37 1.57 1.06 -31.60
C PHE A 37 2.25 2.06 -30.63
N LEU A 38 2.55 3.28 -31.09
CA LEU A 38 3.06 4.35 -30.24
C LEU A 38 2.04 4.74 -29.16
N LEU A 39 0.76 4.87 -29.53
CA LEU A 39 -0.33 5.09 -28.57
C LEU A 39 -0.40 3.97 -27.54
N GLN A 40 -0.21 2.71 -27.95
CA GLN A 40 -0.16 1.56 -27.04
C GLN A 40 1.04 1.62 -26.07
N ILE A 41 2.22 2.07 -26.53
CA ILE A 41 3.40 2.27 -25.68
C ILE A 41 3.14 3.39 -24.68
N PHE A 42 2.59 4.52 -25.13
CA PHE A 42 2.22 5.63 -24.26
C PHE A 42 1.14 5.23 -23.25
N GLU A 43 0.14 4.46 -23.69
CA GLU A 43 -0.92 3.94 -22.83
C GLU A 43 -0.38 2.95 -21.81
N TRP A 44 0.55 2.07 -22.20
CA TRP A 44 1.24 1.17 -21.27
C TRP A 44 2.09 1.94 -20.24
N TRP A 45 2.85 2.94 -20.68
CA TRP A 45 3.64 3.81 -19.80
C TRP A 45 2.74 4.61 -18.85
N TYR A 46 1.64 5.17 -19.37
CA TYR A 46 0.65 5.92 -18.59
C TYR A 46 -0.04 5.03 -17.57
N PHE A 47 -0.51 3.85 -17.99
CA PHE A 47 -1.12 2.86 -17.11
C PHE A 47 -0.14 2.38 -16.03
N ARG A 48 1.14 2.17 -16.35
CA ARG A 48 2.16 1.80 -15.35
C ARG A 48 2.41 2.91 -14.31
N LYS A 49 2.18 4.17 -14.67
CA LYS A 49 2.44 5.33 -13.81
C LYS A 49 1.24 5.75 -12.97
N TYR A 50 0.05 5.75 -13.56
CA TYR A 50 -1.18 6.26 -12.95
C TYR A 50 -2.17 5.15 -12.63
N GLY A 51 -1.98 3.97 -13.22
CA GLY A 51 -2.77 2.79 -12.91
C GLY A 51 -4.23 2.89 -13.35
N THR A 52 -4.52 3.77 -14.28
CA THR A 52 -5.77 3.90 -15.03
C THR A 52 -5.40 4.03 -16.51
N SER A 53 -6.23 3.52 -17.42
CA SER A 53 -5.97 3.72 -18.85
C SER A 53 -6.27 5.19 -19.22
N PHE A 54 -5.44 5.79 -20.07
CA PHE A 54 -5.73 7.11 -20.65
C PHE A 54 -7.07 7.10 -21.40
N ILE A 55 -7.37 6.00 -22.10
CA ILE A 55 -8.64 5.79 -22.82
C ILE A 55 -9.82 5.68 -21.84
N GLU A 56 -9.62 5.05 -20.69
CA GLU A 56 -10.63 4.97 -19.64
C GLU A 56 -10.92 6.36 -19.04
N GLN A 57 -9.90 7.16 -18.78
CA GLN A 57 -10.06 8.51 -18.24
C GLN A 57 -10.77 9.46 -19.21
N VAL A 58 -10.43 9.39 -20.50
CA VAL A 58 -11.09 10.18 -21.56
C VAL A 58 -12.50 9.65 -21.83
N SER A 59 -12.72 8.33 -21.85
CA SER A 59 -14.05 7.74 -22.10
C SER A 59 -15.03 7.99 -20.95
N VAL A 60 -14.59 7.91 -19.68
CA VAL A 60 -15.40 8.28 -18.51
C VAL A 60 -15.74 9.78 -18.51
N SER A 61 -14.84 10.65 -18.99
CA SER A 61 -15.08 12.09 -19.08
C SER A 61 -16.12 12.46 -20.16
N HIS A 62 -16.20 11.70 -21.25
CA HIS A 62 -17.06 12.03 -22.40
C HIS A 62 -18.31 11.14 -22.57
N LEU A 63 -18.37 9.95 -21.96
CA LEU A 63 -19.52 9.04 -22.05
C LEU A 63 -20.41 9.05 -20.80
N ARG A 64 -19.92 9.51 -19.65
CA ARG A 64 -20.68 9.56 -18.39
C ARG A 64 -21.92 10.48 -18.46
N PRO A 65 -21.93 11.61 -19.19
CA PRO A 65 -23.14 12.38 -19.41
C PRO A 65 -24.18 11.69 -20.32
N LEU A 66 -23.78 10.68 -21.10
CA LEU A 66 -24.63 10.04 -22.12
C LEU A 66 -25.29 8.72 -21.62
N LEU A 67 -24.81 8.15 -20.51
CA LEU A 67 -25.26 6.85 -19.98
C LEU A 67 -26.17 6.93 -18.74
N GLY A 68 -26.71 8.12 -18.41
CA GLY A 68 -27.82 8.23 -17.47
C GLY A 68 -27.54 7.67 -16.07
N GLY A 69 -26.44 8.08 -15.44
CA GLY A 69 -26.19 7.84 -14.02
C GLY A 69 -26.88 8.91 -13.17
N VAL A 70 -28.10 8.64 -12.72
CA VAL A 70 -28.78 9.45 -11.70
C VAL A 70 -28.12 9.14 -10.35
N ASP A 71 -27.36 10.10 -9.81
CA ASP A 71 -26.85 10.05 -8.44
C ASP A 71 -28.03 10.24 -7.47
N ASN A 72 -28.46 9.17 -6.79
CA ASN A 72 -29.34 9.28 -5.63
C ASN A 72 -28.47 9.51 -4.39
N SER A 73 -28.09 10.77 -4.17
CA SER A 73 -27.48 11.21 -2.92
C SER A 73 -28.58 11.33 -1.86
N SER A 74 -28.76 10.30 -1.03
CA SER A 74 -29.45 10.47 0.24
C SER A 74 -28.55 11.26 1.20
N SER A 75 -28.95 12.50 1.40
CA SER A 75 -28.44 13.46 2.36
C SER A 75 -28.42 12.91 3.78
N ASN A 76 -27.27 12.99 4.44
CA ASN A 76 -27.22 13.22 5.89
C ASN A 76 -26.07 14.18 6.20
N ASN A 77 -26.48 15.41 6.50
CA ASN A 77 -25.65 16.55 6.84
C ASN A 77 -25.49 16.59 8.36
N SER A 78 -24.26 16.65 8.87
CA SER A 78 -23.96 17.10 10.23
C SER A 78 -22.77 18.07 10.19
N ASN A 79 -23.09 19.34 10.43
CA ASN A 79 -22.20 20.49 10.43
C ASN A 79 -21.04 20.37 11.44
N THR A 80 -19.85 20.82 11.03
CA THR A 80 -19.04 21.76 11.82
C THR A 80 -18.28 22.71 10.90
N SER A 81 -18.51 24.00 11.14
CA SER A 81 -17.99 25.18 10.46
C SER A 81 -16.51 25.43 10.74
N ASN A 82 -15.72 25.64 9.68
CA ASN A 82 -14.92 26.85 9.47
C ASN A 82 -14.41 26.89 8.03
N GLY A 83 -14.63 28.03 7.38
CA GLY A 83 -14.38 28.23 5.96
C GLY A 83 -12.92 28.51 5.66
N ASP A 84 -12.43 27.87 4.59
CA ASP A 84 -11.67 28.56 3.57
C ASP A 84 -12.17 28.04 2.22
N ALA A 85 -12.48 28.97 1.34
CA ALA A 85 -13.03 28.72 0.03
C ALA A 85 -11.90 28.30 -0.92
N ASP A 86 -11.93 27.06 -1.38
CA ASP A 86 -11.48 26.76 -2.73
C ASP A 86 -12.38 25.68 -3.34
N SER A 87 -12.89 25.98 -4.52
CA SER A 87 -13.86 25.16 -5.24
C SER A 87 -13.15 24.45 -6.39
N SER A 88 -13.57 23.22 -6.67
CA SER A 88 -13.26 22.39 -7.85
C SER A 88 -12.00 21.52 -7.82
N ARG A 89 -12.13 20.35 -7.20
CA ARG A 89 -11.72 19.02 -7.71
C ARG A 89 -12.27 17.98 -6.75
N GLN A 90 -12.94 16.94 -7.26
CA GLN A 90 -13.22 15.74 -6.47
C GLN A 90 -11.92 15.34 -5.76
N SER A 91 -11.93 15.38 -4.44
CA SER A 91 -10.76 15.14 -3.61
C SER A 91 -10.24 13.73 -3.89
N VAL A 92 -9.09 13.65 -4.56
CA VAL A 92 -8.23 12.48 -4.50
C VAL A 92 -7.96 12.28 -3.02
N SER A 93 -8.49 11.20 -2.44
CA SER A 93 -8.37 10.91 -1.01
C SER A 93 -6.88 10.83 -0.70
N GLU A 94 -6.33 11.84 -0.02
CA GLU A 94 -4.91 11.88 0.32
C GLU A 94 -4.58 10.65 1.19
N CYS A 95 -3.61 9.86 0.76
CA CYS A 95 -3.16 8.67 1.47
C CYS A 95 -2.45 9.09 2.76
N LYS A 96 -3.21 9.22 3.86
CA LYS A 96 -2.65 9.61 5.15
C LYS A 96 -1.67 8.56 5.65
N VAL A 97 -0.44 9.02 5.89
CA VAL A 97 0.65 8.24 6.48
C VAL A 97 0.59 8.35 8.01
N TRP A 98 0.95 7.27 8.71
CA TRP A 98 0.91 7.17 10.16
C TRP A 98 2.25 6.71 10.70
N ARG A 99 2.64 7.16 11.89
CA ARG A 99 3.83 6.64 12.55
C ARG A 99 3.70 5.15 12.83
N ASN A 100 4.75 4.39 12.52
CA ASN A 100 4.86 2.97 12.83
C ASN A 100 5.00 2.78 14.36
N PRO A 101 4.04 2.12 15.03
CA PRO A 101 4.13 1.89 16.47
C PRO A 101 5.26 0.95 16.86
N LEU A 102 5.79 0.18 15.92
CA LEU A 102 6.87 -0.78 16.13
C LEU A 102 8.20 -0.30 15.50
N ASN A 103 8.34 1.00 15.19
CA ASN A 103 9.54 1.55 14.56
C ASN A 103 10.84 1.22 15.33
N LEU A 104 11.91 0.93 14.58
CA LEU A 104 13.22 0.58 15.15
C LEU A 104 13.94 1.81 15.74
N PHE A 105 15.10 1.61 16.34
CA PHE A 105 15.97 2.70 16.80
C PHE A 105 16.94 3.10 15.68
N ARG A 106 17.01 4.39 15.30
CA ARG A 106 17.81 4.84 14.14
C ARG A 106 19.28 4.51 14.27
N GLY A 107 19.94 4.97 15.33
CA GLY A 107 21.34 4.66 15.60
C GLY A 107 21.58 3.16 15.78
N ALA A 108 20.80 2.52 16.65
CA ALA A 108 21.13 1.17 17.10
C ALA A 108 20.76 0.08 16.09
N GLU A 109 19.80 0.33 15.19
CA GLU A 109 19.25 -0.68 14.28
C GLU A 109 19.33 -0.26 12.81
N TYR A 110 18.78 0.89 12.41
CA TYR A 110 18.81 1.33 11.01
C TYR A 110 20.24 1.68 10.54
N ASN A 111 20.96 2.51 11.28
CA ASN A 111 22.34 2.90 10.94
C ASN A 111 23.28 1.70 10.97
N ARG A 112 23.04 0.75 11.88
CA ARG A 112 23.77 -0.53 11.90
C ARG A 112 23.54 -1.33 10.62
N TYR A 113 22.32 -1.36 10.10
CA TYR A 113 22.02 -2.00 8.82
C TYR A 113 22.72 -1.29 7.66
N THR A 114 22.70 0.04 7.61
CA THR A 114 23.43 0.82 6.60
C THR A 114 24.93 0.55 6.67
N TRP A 115 25.51 0.54 7.87
CA TRP A 115 26.94 0.27 8.06
C TRP A 115 27.35 -1.12 7.55
N VAL A 116 26.54 -2.14 7.78
CA VAL A 116 26.85 -3.52 7.38
C VAL A 116 26.57 -3.77 5.88
N THR A 117 25.50 -3.20 5.34
CA THR A 117 25.02 -3.55 3.98
C THR A 117 25.34 -2.52 2.92
N GLY A 118 25.69 -1.29 3.31
CA GLY A 118 25.81 -0.14 2.41
C GLY A 118 24.49 0.32 1.79
N ARG A 119 23.34 -0.17 2.29
CA ARG A 119 22.01 0.18 1.78
C ARG A 119 21.24 0.98 2.82
N GLU A 120 20.65 2.09 2.39
CA GLU A 120 19.80 2.92 3.25
C GLU A 120 18.41 2.29 3.45
N PRO A 121 18.02 1.90 4.68
CA PRO A 121 16.75 1.25 4.93
C PRO A 121 15.57 2.22 4.97
N LEU A 122 15.82 3.51 5.20
CA LEU A 122 14.81 4.57 5.28
C LEU A 122 14.95 5.52 4.09
N THR A 123 13.83 6.01 3.56
CA THR A 123 13.85 7.02 2.50
C THR A 123 14.00 8.43 3.09
N TYR A 124 14.46 9.37 2.26
CA TYR A 124 14.47 10.79 2.64
C TYR A 124 13.08 11.29 3.05
N TYR A 125 12.03 10.82 2.36
CA TYR A 125 10.65 11.17 2.67
C TYR A 125 10.24 10.68 4.08
N ASP A 126 10.54 9.42 4.42
CA ASP A 126 10.24 8.84 5.74
C ASP A 126 11.01 9.55 6.89
N MET A 127 12.28 9.89 6.63
CA MET A 127 13.08 10.70 7.56
C MET A 127 12.51 12.12 7.73
N ASN A 128 12.03 12.74 6.65
CA ASN A 128 11.44 14.08 6.72
C ASN A 128 10.12 14.08 7.51
N LEU A 129 9.27 13.06 7.33
CA LEU A 129 8.07 12.86 8.16
C LEU A 129 8.44 12.76 9.64
N SER A 130 9.51 12.02 9.95
CA SER A 130 10.00 11.89 11.32
C SER A 130 10.42 13.23 11.94
N ALA A 131 11.05 14.10 11.15
CA ALA A 131 11.43 15.45 11.59
C ALA A 131 10.19 16.32 11.85
N GLN A 132 9.17 16.23 11.00
CA GLN A 132 7.88 16.94 11.18
C GLN A 132 7.13 16.44 12.43
N ASP A 133 7.13 15.13 12.67
CA ASP A 133 6.61 14.50 13.88
C ASP A 133 7.28 15.07 15.14
N HIS A 134 8.62 15.15 15.12
CA HIS A 134 9.38 15.70 16.24
C HIS A 134 9.06 17.18 16.47
N GLN A 135 8.94 17.98 15.41
CA GLN A 135 8.50 19.37 15.53
C GLN A 135 7.09 19.45 16.16
N THR A 136 6.16 18.64 15.68
CA THR A 136 4.77 18.62 16.16
C THR A 136 4.65 18.19 17.62
N PHE A 137 5.43 17.19 18.05
CA PHE A 137 5.29 16.60 19.39
C PHE A 137 6.12 17.30 20.45
N PHE A 138 7.28 17.82 20.07
CA PHE A 138 8.30 18.27 21.00
C PHE A 138 8.45 19.79 21.06
N THR A 139 7.73 20.53 20.21
CA THR A 139 7.74 22.00 20.24
C THR A 139 6.37 22.57 20.56
N CYS A 140 6.36 23.81 21.05
CA CYS A 140 5.16 24.61 21.24
C CYS A 140 5.47 26.10 21.04
N ASP A 141 4.43 26.90 20.82
CA ASP A 141 4.61 28.33 20.56
C ASP A 141 5.39 29.05 21.64
N SER A 142 5.38 28.60 22.90
CA SER A 142 6.12 29.26 24.00
C SER A 142 7.63 28.99 24.02
N ASP A 143 8.17 28.16 23.11
CA ASP A 143 9.56 27.74 23.16
C ASP A 143 10.54 28.87 22.82
N HIS A 144 10.12 29.92 22.09
CA HIS A 144 10.95 31.10 21.86
C HIS A 144 11.34 31.85 23.16
N ILE A 145 10.64 31.59 24.27
CA ILE A 145 10.91 32.14 25.60
C ILE A 145 11.96 31.29 26.35
N ARG A 146 12.26 30.06 25.87
CA ARG A 146 13.29 29.16 26.40
C ARG A 146 14.30 28.79 25.31
N PRO A 147 15.45 29.49 25.23
CA PRO A 147 16.47 29.23 24.20
C PRO A 147 16.98 27.78 24.14
N ALA A 148 16.94 27.06 25.27
CA ALA A 148 17.32 25.65 25.38
C ALA A 148 16.32 24.69 24.69
N ASP A 149 15.05 25.10 24.56
CA ASP A 149 13.99 24.33 23.90
C ASP A 149 13.71 24.86 22.48
N ALA A 150 14.13 26.10 22.17
CA ALA A 150 13.97 26.76 20.87
C ALA A 150 14.94 26.28 19.76
N SER A 151 15.92 25.43 20.08
CA SER A 151 16.92 25.01 19.10
C SER A 151 16.28 24.09 18.05
N LYS A 152 16.03 24.66 16.87
CA LYS A 152 15.39 23.97 15.73
C LYS A 152 16.25 22.87 15.11
N ASP A 153 17.53 22.79 15.46
CA ASP A 153 18.45 21.80 14.91
C ASP A 153 19.50 21.33 15.96
N PRO A 154 19.22 20.24 16.68
CA PRO A 154 20.15 19.70 17.69
C PRO A 154 21.43 19.11 17.08
N LYS A 155 21.46 18.82 15.76
CA LYS A 155 22.71 18.48 15.05
C LYS A 155 23.68 19.66 15.04
N HIS A 156 23.16 20.89 14.91
CA HIS A 156 23.98 22.10 15.03
C HIS A 156 24.53 22.28 16.46
N LEU A 157 23.77 21.93 17.50
CA LEU A 157 24.26 21.94 18.89
C LEU A 157 25.34 20.88 19.16
N LEU A 158 25.27 19.72 18.50
CA LEU A 158 26.27 18.65 18.59
C LEU A 158 27.55 18.96 17.80
N GLN A 159 27.41 19.52 16.59
CA GLN A 159 28.53 19.92 15.74
C GLN A 159 29.35 21.06 16.35
N ILE A 160 28.68 21.99 17.05
CA ILE A 160 29.34 22.99 17.90
C ILE A 160 30.20 22.33 19.00
N SER A 161 29.79 21.18 19.57
CA SER A 161 30.56 20.51 20.63
C SER A 161 31.81 19.77 20.12
N VAL A 162 31.81 19.38 18.84
CA VAL A 162 32.91 18.64 18.20
C VAL A 162 33.93 19.58 17.56
N GLU A 163 33.53 20.76 17.09
CA GLU A 163 34.39 21.63 16.26
C GLU A 163 34.89 22.92 16.95
N HIS A 164 34.30 23.43 18.04
CA HIS A 164 34.69 24.76 18.56
C HIS A 164 34.62 24.97 20.09
N ASN A 165 35.70 25.58 20.62
CA ASN A 165 35.87 26.37 21.86
C ASN A 165 35.09 25.98 23.13
N THR A 166 35.80 25.82 24.25
CA THR A 166 35.32 25.29 25.55
C THR A 166 34.04 25.93 26.10
N LEU A 167 33.78 27.22 25.81
CA LEU A 167 32.58 27.95 26.27
C LEU A 167 31.29 27.49 25.56
N PHE A 168 31.36 27.20 24.25
CA PHE A 168 30.23 26.72 23.46
C PHE A 168 29.95 25.23 23.74
N VAL A 169 30.99 24.43 23.96
CA VAL A 169 30.88 23.05 24.46
C VAL A 169 30.19 23.02 25.82
N LEU A 170 30.56 23.90 26.76
CA LEU A 170 29.91 24.01 28.07
C LEU A 170 28.44 24.44 27.95
N SER A 171 28.14 25.41 27.08
CA SER A 171 26.76 25.85 26.81
C SER A 171 25.92 24.73 26.18
N GLY A 172 26.45 24.01 25.18
CA GLY A 172 25.80 22.85 24.56
C GLY A 172 25.60 21.69 25.53
N ILE A 173 26.60 21.34 26.34
CA ILE A 173 26.50 20.32 27.40
C ILE A 173 25.48 20.74 28.47
N LEU A 174 25.39 22.03 28.81
CA LEU A 174 24.42 22.55 29.77
C LEU A 174 23.00 22.48 29.19
N ILE A 175 22.81 22.82 27.92
CA ILE A 175 21.52 22.70 27.21
C ILE A 175 21.09 21.23 27.14
N VAL A 176 21.99 20.31 26.78
CA VAL A 176 21.70 18.87 26.74
C VAL A 176 21.31 18.35 28.13
N LYS A 177 21.98 18.77 29.21
CA LYS A 177 21.65 18.36 30.58
C LYS A 177 20.28 18.82 31.07
N VAL A 178 19.70 19.84 30.45
CA VAL A 178 18.44 20.48 30.89
C VAL A 178 17.28 20.21 29.91
N CYS A 179 17.55 19.71 28.71
CA CYS A 179 16.56 19.51 27.66
C CYS A 179 16.25 18.02 27.43
N ALA A 180 15.02 17.59 27.73
CA ALA A 180 14.61 16.19 27.54
C ALA A 180 14.61 15.77 26.07
N THR A 181 14.27 16.68 25.15
CA THR A 181 14.19 16.41 23.70
C THR A 181 15.57 16.25 23.08
N ALA A 182 16.60 16.93 23.60
CA ALA A 182 17.98 16.70 23.23
C ALA A 182 18.43 15.27 23.55
N TYR A 183 18.10 14.75 24.74
CA TYR A 183 18.38 13.35 25.09
C TYR A 183 17.60 12.36 24.24
N ILE A 184 16.36 12.67 23.84
CA ILE A 184 15.60 11.84 22.90
C ILE A 184 16.37 11.72 21.57
N LEU A 185 16.82 12.83 21.00
CA LEU A 185 17.51 12.81 19.71
C LEU A 185 18.86 12.08 19.78
N LEU A 186 19.61 12.26 20.87
CA LEU A 186 20.81 11.48 21.12
C LEU A 186 20.51 9.97 21.18
N ALA A 187 19.43 9.59 21.86
CA ALA A 187 19.03 8.20 22.00
C ALA A 187 18.54 7.60 20.68
N GLU A 188 17.88 8.40 19.83
CA GLU A 188 17.39 7.94 18.53
C GLU A 188 18.51 7.86 17.50
N GLU A 189 19.36 8.89 17.35
CA GLU A 189 20.31 9.03 16.23
C GLU A 189 21.72 8.51 16.54
N GLU A 190 22.24 8.79 17.72
CA GLU A 190 23.66 8.57 18.05
C GLU A 190 23.90 7.24 18.77
N ALA A 191 22.89 6.70 19.47
CA ALA A 191 23.05 5.47 20.22
C ALA A 191 23.35 4.28 19.29
N THR A 192 24.49 3.65 19.47
CA THR A 192 24.95 2.52 18.63
C THR A 192 24.34 1.18 19.08
N THR A 193 23.80 1.13 20.31
CA THR A 193 23.19 -0.07 20.89
C THR A 193 21.91 0.26 21.66
N ILE A 194 21.04 -0.75 21.84
CA ILE A 194 19.81 -0.59 22.63
C ILE A 194 20.11 -0.23 24.10
N VAL A 195 21.23 -0.73 24.65
CA VAL A 195 21.66 -0.41 26.03
C VAL A 195 22.03 1.06 26.16
N GLU A 196 22.74 1.61 25.17
CA GLU A 196 23.08 3.03 25.11
C GLU A 196 21.83 3.90 24.95
N ALA A 197 20.93 3.52 24.04
CA ALA A 197 19.65 4.20 23.85
C ALA A 197 18.84 4.22 25.16
N GLU A 198 18.74 3.09 25.87
CA GLU A 198 18.07 3.01 27.17
C GLU A 198 18.68 3.97 28.21
N LYS A 199 20.02 4.07 28.27
CA LYS A 199 20.72 4.99 29.18
C LYS A 199 20.37 6.45 28.90
N LEU A 200 20.35 6.84 27.63
CA LEU A 200 20.00 8.19 27.20
C LEU A 200 18.52 8.49 27.44
N PHE A 201 17.61 7.54 27.16
CA PHE A 201 16.19 7.70 27.49
C PHE A 201 15.93 7.77 29.00
N LYS A 202 16.70 7.09 29.85
CA LYS A 202 16.61 7.26 31.31
C LYS A 202 17.02 8.66 31.76
N GLN A 203 18.02 9.27 31.10
CA GLN A 203 18.39 10.67 31.32
C GLN A 203 17.29 11.61 30.85
N ALA A 204 16.71 11.35 29.67
CA ALA A 204 15.56 12.08 29.14
C ALA A 204 14.37 12.02 30.12
N LEU A 205 14.08 10.84 30.69
CA LEU A 205 12.96 10.64 31.62
C LEU A 205 13.11 11.50 32.86
N LYS A 206 14.30 11.54 33.47
CA LYS A 206 14.57 12.34 34.67
C LYS A 206 14.26 13.82 34.44
N VAL A 207 14.66 14.36 33.28
CA VAL A 207 14.39 15.76 32.90
C VAL A 207 12.91 15.95 32.55
N GLY A 208 12.36 15.06 31.72
CA GLY A 208 10.98 15.10 31.22
C GLY A 208 9.93 15.03 32.33
N GLU A 209 10.11 14.18 33.34
CA GLU A 209 9.22 14.13 34.51
C GLU A 209 9.22 15.44 35.31
N GLY A 210 10.37 16.10 35.42
CA GLY A 210 10.49 17.41 36.05
C GLY A 210 9.77 18.50 35.27
N CYS A 211 9.84 18.47 33.94
CA CYS A 211 9.10 19.39 33.08
C CYS A 211 7.59 19.14 33.14
N TYR A 212 7.16 17.88 33.00
CA TYR A 212 5.75 17.48 33.10
C TYR A 212 5.12 17.87 34.43
N ARG A 213 5.77 17.59 35.57
CA ARG A 213 5.26 17.97 36.90
C ARG A 213 5.06 19.48 37.03
N ARG A 214 5.98 20.28 36.50
CA ARG A 214 5.86 21.75 36.52
C ARG A 214 4.73 22.24 35.62
N SER A 215 4.63 21.74 34.38
CA SER A 215 3.57 22.19 33.48
C SER A 215 2.18 21.72 33.89
N GLN A 216 2.08 20.54 34.52
CA GLN A 216 0.81 20.04 35.07
C GLN A 216 0.23 20.97 36.15
N GLN A 217 1.07 21.59 36.98
CA GLN A 217 0.64 22.56 37.99
C GLN A 217 0.18 23.88 37.37
N LEU A 218 0.76 24.27 36.23
CA LEU A 218 0.53 25.55 35.59
C LEU A 218 -0.52 25.51 34.48
N GLN A 219 -0.96 24.33 34.03
CA GLN A 219 -1.79 24.16 32.82
C GLN A 219 -3.06 25.02 32.75
N HIS A 220 -3.67 25.38 33.88
CA HIS A 220 -4.88 26.19 33.94
C HIS A 220 -4.64 27.71 33.92
N HIS A 221 -3.38 28.15 33.86
CA HIS A 221 -3.00 29.57 33.96
C HIS A 221 -2.98 30.30 32.60
N GLY A 222 -3.46 29.66 31.53
CA GLY A 222 -3.61 30.25 30.20
C GLY A 222 -3.26 29.29 29.06
N SER A 223 -3.60 29.68 27.83
CA SER A 223 -3.39 28.86 26.62
C SER A 223 -1.93 28.47 26.38
N GLN A 224 -0.98 29.35 26.74
CA GLN A 224 0.45 29.07 26.64
C GLN A 224 0.89 27.93 27.56
N TYR A 225 0.40 27.90 28.81
CA TYR A 225 0.72 26.84 29.77
C TYR A 225 0.03 25.52 29.42
N GLU A 226 -1.16 25.57 28.81
CA GLU A 226 -1.83 24.38 28.27
C GLU A 226 -1.05 23.78 27.10
N ALA A 227 -0.61 24.60 26.14
CA ALA A 227 0.24 24.16 25.04
C ALA A 227 1.57 23.56 25.55
N GLN A 228 2.18 24.20 26.55
CA GLN A 228 3.38 23.69 27.20
C GLN A 228 3.13 22.31 27.85
N HIS A 229 2.01 22.15 28.57
CA HIS A 229 1.66 20.90 29.23
C HIS A 229 1.42 19.77 28.23
N ARG A 230 0.74 20.07 27.11
CA ARG A 230 0.52 19.12 26.01
C ARG A 230 1.85 18.61 25.43
N ARG A 231 2.77 19.54 25.14
CA ARG A 231 4.13 19.22 24.65
C ARG A 231 4.94 18.42 25.67
N ASP A 232 4.96 18.81 26.94
CA ASP A 232 5.65 18.04 28.01
C ASP A 232 5.06 16.63 28.19
N THR A 233 3.73 16.49 28.05
CA THR A 233 3.05 15.20 28.09
C THR A 233 3.46 14.31 26.92
N ASN A 234 3.48 14.87 25.69
CA ASN A 234 3.93 14.15 24.50
C ASN A 234 5.38 13.65 24.66
N VAL A 235 6.28 14.52 25.13
CA VAL A 235 7.69 14.18 25.41
C VAL A 235 7.79 13.06 26.44
N LEU A 236 7.07 13.15 27.57
CA LEU A 236 7.11 12.14 28.62
C LEU A 236 6.62 10.78 28.13
N VAL A 237 5.50 10.75 27.40
CA VAL A 237 4.90 9.53 26.86
C VAL A 237 5.81 8.91 25.80
N TYR A 238 6.42 9.72 24.94
CA TYR A 238 7.42 9.27 23.98
C TYR A 238 8.57 8.52 24.67
N ILE A 239 9.18 9.15 25.68
CA ILE A 239 10.32 8.59 26.43
C ILE A 239 9.92 7.27 27.10
N LYS A 240 8.82 7.25 27.86
CA LYS A 240 8.34 6.06 28.55
C LYS A 240 8.02 4.92 27.56
N ARG A 241 7.43 5.22 26.39
CA ARG A 241 7.18 4.24 25.32
C ARG A 241 8.50 3.67 24.79
N ARG A 242 9.48 4.52 24.45
CA ARG A 242 10.78 4.05 23.94
C ARG A 242 11.55 3.24 24.98
N LEU A 243 11.47 3.59 26.27
CA LEU A 243 12.02 2.76 27.34
C LEU A 243 11.35 1.39 27.42
N ALA A 244 10.03 1.30 27.26
CA ALA A 244 9.34 0.01 27.20
C ALA A 244 9.82 -0.84 26.00
N MET A 245 10.04 -0.21 24.85
CA MET A 245 10.62 -0.87 23.66
C MET A 245 12.06 -1.34 23.91
N CYS A 246 12.90 -0.54 24.57
CA CYS A 246 14.24 -0.96 24.99
C CYS A 246 14.18 -2.17 25.92
N SER A 247 13.33 -2.13 26.96
CA SER A 247 13.17 -3.24 27.90
C SER A 247 12.80 -4.54 27.19
N ARG A 248 11.88 -4.49 26.22
CA ARG A 248 11.53 -5.66 25.40
C ARG A 248 12.71 -6.17 24.58
N LYS A 249 13.38 -5.28 23.83
CA LYS A 249 14.55 -5.62 22.99
C LYS A 249 15.72 -6.20 23.82
N LEU A 250 15.80 -5.85 25.10
CA LEU A 250 16.79 -6.37 26.06
C LEU A 250 16.31 -7.64 26.79
N GLY A 251 15.21 -8.27 26.37
CA GLY A 251 14.67 -9.50 26.95
C GLY A 251 13.90 -9.32 28.26
N ARG A 252 13.66 -8.08 28.70
CA ARG A 252 12.85 -7.75 29.88
C ARG A 252 11.38 -7.54 29.49
N THR A 253 10.82 -8.52 28.78
CA THR A 253 9.49 -8.43 28.15
C THR A 253 8.35 -8.24 29.16
N ARG A 254 8.45 -8.82 30.36
CA ARG A 254 7.47 -8.59 31.44
C ARG A 254 7.47 -7.15 31.95
N GLU A 255 8.65 -6.52 32.03
CA GLU A 255 8.80 -5.11 32.41
C GLU A 255 8.18 -4.22 31.33
N ALA A 256 8.47 -4.50 30.05
CA ALA A 256 7.89 -3.79 28.92
C ALA A 256 6.35 -3.83 28.92
N VAL A 257 5.74 -5.00 29.13
CA VAL A 257 4.28 -5.16 29.24
C VAL A 257 3.71 -4.31 30.38
N LYS A 258 4.36 -4.31 31.55
CA LYS A 258 3.93 -3.48 32.68
C LYS A 258 3.97 -2.00 32.31
N MET A 259 5.09 -1.53 31.76
CA MET A 259 5.27 -0.13 31.36
C MET A 259 4.22 0.31 30.32
N MET A 260 3.92 -0.52 29.33
CA MET A 260 2.90 -0.23 28.31
C MET A 260 1.48 -0.15 28.90
N ARG A 261 1.13 -1.07 29.82
CA ARG A 261 -0.17 -1.04 30.52
C ARG A 261 -0.30 0.20 31.41
N ASP A 262 0.76 0.54 32.15
CA ASP A 262 0.78 1.72 33.01
C ASP A 262 0.61 2.99 32.18
N LEU A 263 1.31 3.10 31.04
CA LEU A 263 1.16 4.21 30.10
C LEU A 263 -0.26 4.35 29.55
N MET A 264 -0.86 3.26 29.09
CA MET A 264 -2.22 3.29 28.55
C MET A 264 -3.28 3.65 29.61
N LYS A 265 -2.99 3.37 30.89
CA LYS A 265 -3.86 3.74 32.02
C LYS A 265 -3.66 5.20 32.44
N GLU A 266 -2.42 5.67 32.47
CA GLU A 266 -2.05 7.03 32.88
C GLU A 266 -2.47 8.06 31.80
N PHE A 267 -2.39 7.69 30.52
CA PHE A 267 -2.63 8.59 29.38
C PHE A 267 -3.62 8.00 28.35
N PRO A 268 -4.87 7.71 28.73
CA PRO A 268 -5.82 7.01 27.87
C PRO A 268 -6.22 7.78 26.59
N LEU A 269 -6.11 9.12 26.61
CA LEU A 269 -6.48 9.99 25.49
C LEU A 269 -5.38 10.14 24.42
N LEU A 270 -4.17 9.61 24.67
CA LEU A 270 -3.01 9.73 23.76
C LEU A 270 -2.90 8.52 22.83
N SER A 271 -3.94 8.32 22.02
CA SER A 271 -4.01 7.26 20.99
C SER A 271 -2.94 7.39 19.91
N MET A 272 -2.33 8.58 19.77
CA MET A 272 -1.36 8.93 18.73
C MET A 272 -0.18 7.96 18.58
N PHE A 273 0.27 7.34 19.67
CA PHE A 273 1.40 6.39 19.63
C PHE A 273 1.00 4.93 19.45
N ASN A 274 -0.30 4.62 19.41
CA ASN A 274 -0.83 3.27 19.25
C ASN A 274 -0.14 2.21 20.15
N ILE A 275 0.09 2.56 21.43
CA ILE A 275 0.85 1.73 22.40
C ILE A 275 0.27 0.31 22.55
N HIS A 276 -1.03 0.14 22.29
CA HIS A 276 -1.68 -1.16 22.28
C HIS A 276 -1.06 -2.14 21.27
N GLU A 277 -0.53 -1.68 20.14
CA GLU A 277 0.17 -2.53 19.17
C GLU A 277 1.53 -3.02 19.72
N ASN A 278 2.27 -2.16 20.43
CA ASN A 278 3.48 -2.58 21.16
C ASN A 278 3.15 -3.64 22.24
N LEU A 279 2.03 -3.45 22.93
CA LEU A 279 1.57 -4.36 23.97
C LEU A 279 1.18 -5.73 23.41
N LEU A 280 0.47 -5.76 22.28
CA LEU A 280 0.09 -7.02 21.61
C LEU A 280 1.33 -7.85 21.25
N GLU A 281 2.33 -7.22 20.64
CA GLU A 281 3.57 -7.89 20.26
C GLU A 281 4.32 -8.43 21.48
N SER A 282 4.45 -7.63 22.54
CA SER A 282 5.09 -8.06 23.79
C SER A 282 4.35 -9.21 24.49
N LEU A 283 3.02 -9.22 24.43
CA LEU A 283 2.19 -10.30 25.00
C LEU A 283 2.27 -11.60 24.18
N LEU A 284 2.35 -11.50 22.84
CA LEU A 284 2.59 -12.65 21.96
C LEU A 284 3.98 -13.24 22.18
N GLU A 285 4.99 -12.40 22.42
CA GLU A 285 6.34 -12.83 22.79
C GLU A 285 6.31 -13.68 24.06
N LEU A 286 5.56 -13.25 25.08
CA LEU A 286 5.31 -14.00 26.33
C LEU A 286 4.34 -15.18 26.19
N GLN A 287 3.73 -15.40 25.01
CA GLN A 287 2.69 -16.40 24.77
C GLN A 287 1.47 -16.25 25.69
N ASN A 288 1.20 -15.04 26.18
CA ASN A 288 0.07 -14.77 27.05
C ASN A 288 -1.19 -14.47 26.21
N TYR A 289 -1.68 -15.49 25.51
CA TYR A 289 -2.78 -15.37 24.55
C TYR A 289 -4.10 -14.88 25.17
N ALA A 290 -4.34 -15.16 26.45
CA ALA A 290 -5.52 -14.66 27.16
C ALA A 290 -5.51 -13.13 27.26
N ASP A 291 -4.37 -12.55 27.61
CA ASP A 291 -4.20 -11.10 27.63
C ASP A 291 -4.24 -10.47 26.23
N VAL A 292 -3.69 -11.15 25.21
CA VAL A 292 -3.81 -10.71 23.81
C VAL A 292 -5.29 -10.62 23.43
N GLN A 293 -6.09 -11.64 23.73
CA GLN A 293 -7.52 -11.65 23.47
C GLN A 293 -8.25 -10.51 24.23
N ALA A 294 -7.86 -10.23 25.48
CA ALA A 294 -8.45 -9.15 26.27
C ALA A 294 -8.15 -7.75 25.69
N VAL A 295 -6.96 -7.55 25.11
CA VAL A 295 -6.63 -6.32 24.39
C VAL A 295 -7.47 -6.22 23.12
N LEU A 296 -7.50 -7.27 22.29
CA LEU A 296 -8.23 -7.27 21.02
C LEU A 296 -9.74 -7.07 21.19
N ALA A 297 -10.34 -7.59 22.27
CA ALA A 297 -11.76 -7.40 22.56
C ALA A 297 -12.17 -5.92 22.69
N LYS A 298 -11.23 -5.05 23.10
CA LYS A 298 -11.47 -3.59 23.15
C LYS A 298 -11.53 -2.94 21.77
N TYR A 299 -11.06 -3.63 20.74
CA TYR A 299 -10.97 -3.17 19.37
C TYR A 299 -11.84 -4.02 18.43
N ASP A 300 -12.81 -4.77 18.94
CA ASP A 300 -13.69 -5.62 18.11
C ASP A 300 -14.73 -4.76 17.36
N ASP A 301 -15.19 -3.66 17.97
CA ASP A 301 -16.11 -2.70 17.35
C ASP A 301 -15.58 -2.19 16.00
N ILE A 302 -16.44 -2.15 14.99
CA ILE A 302 -16.13 -1.69 13.63
C ILE A 302 -15.85 -0.19 13.58
N SER A 303 -16.36 0.58 14.54
CA SER A 303 -16.15 2.03 14.64
C SER A 303 -14.73 2.41 15.05
N LEU A 304 -13.99 1.47 15.64
CA LEU A 304 -12.63 1.70 16.13
C LEU A 304 -11.59 1.53 15.00
N PRO A 305 -10.51 2.33 15.01
CA PRO A 305 -9.48 2.26 13.98
C PRO A 305 -8.85 0.87 13.95
N LYS A 306 -8.90 0.22 12.79
CA LYS A 306 -8.28 -1.09 12.56
C LYS A 306 -6.85 -0.93 12.03
N SER A 307 -6.03 -1.95 12.27
CA SER A 307 -4.66 -2.07 11.77
C SER A 307 -4.34 -3.50 11.39
N ALA A 308 -3.27 -3.70 10.63
CA ALA A 308 -2.79 -5.04 10.33
C ALA A 308 -2.50 -5.81 11.63
N THR A 309 -1.92 -5.14 12.63
CA THR A 309 -1.68 -5.71 13.96
C THR A 309 -2.95 -6.21 14.62
N ILE A 310 -4.04 -5.44 14.61
CA ILE A 310 -5.33 -5.87 15.19
C ILE A 310 -5.91 -7.05 14.40
N CYS A 311 -6.06 -6.90 13.09
CA CYS A 311 -6.77 -7.87 12.26
C CYS A 311 -6.04 -9.22 12.17
N TYR A 312 -4.73 -9.20 11.88
CA TYR A 312 -3.96 -10.43 11.73
C TYR A 312 -3.65 -11.09 13.07
N THR A 313 -3.51 -10.35 14.17
CA THR A 313 -3.35 -10.98 15.49
C THR A 313 -4.65 -11.67 15.93
N ALA A 314 -5.81 -11.08 15.65
CA ALA A 314 -7.09 -11.76 15.87
C ALA A 314 -7.21 -13.04 15.02
N ALA A 315 -6.82 -12.98 13.75
CA ALA A 315 -6.77 -14.16 12.88
C ALA A 315 -5.83 -15.24 13.42
N LEU A 316 -4.63 -14.86 13.90
CA LEU A 316 -3.67 -15.79 14.51
C LEU A 316 -4.25 -16.50 15.74
N LEU A 317 -4.97 -15.78 16.63
CA LEU A 317 -5.59 -16.40 17.81
C LEU A 317 -6.67 -17.42 17.42
N LYS A 318 -7.46 -17.14 16.38
CA LYS A 318 -8.45 -18.09 15.87
C LYS A 318 -7.79 -19.27 15.16
N ALA A 319 -6.78 -19.02 14.33
CA ALA A 319 -5.98 -20.06 13.67
C ALA A 319 -5.36 -21.01 14.70
N ARG A 320 -4.80 -20.47 15.80
CA ARG A 320 -4.22 -21.27 16.89
C ARG A 320 -5.19 -22.29 17.49
N ALA A 321 -6.49 -22.02 17.48
CA ALA A 321 -7.47 -22.93 18.07
C ALA A 321 -7.77 -24.17 17.19
N VAL A 322 -7.35 -24.18 15.93
CA VAL A 322 -7.76 -25.21 14.94
C VAL A 322 -6.64 -25.72 14.04
N SER A 323 -5.51 -25.01 13.97
CA SER A 323 -4.47 -25.23 12.96
C SER A 323 -3.68 -26.52 13.12
N ASP A 324 -3.57 -27.05 14.34
CA ASP A 324 -2.89 -28.32 14.66
C ASP A 324 -3.53 -29.53 13.96
N LYS A 325 -4.85 -29.47 13.75
CA LYS A 325 -5.65 -30.56 13.14
C LYS A 325 -6.17 -30.22 11.75
N PHE A 326 -5.85 -29.04 11.25
CA PHE A 326 -6.36 -28.57 9.97
C PHE A 326 -5.68 -29.33 8.81
N SER A 327 -6.50 -29.97 7.98
CA SER A 327 -6.07 -30.60 6.73
C SER A 327 -6.99 -30.15 5.60
N PRO A 328 -6.44 -29.55 4.51
CA PRO A 328 -7.23 -29.16 3.35
C PRO A 328 -8.03 -30.31 2.72
N GLU A 329 -7.44 -31.51 2.68
CA GLU A 329 -8.08 -32.72 2.14
C GLU A 329 -9.19 -33.27 3.04
N ALA A 330 -9.07 -33.08 4.35
CA ALA A 330 -10.14 -33.44 5.28
C ALA A 330 -11.28 -32.42 5.16
N ALA A 331 -10.95 -31.12 5.13
CA ALA A 331 -11.91 -30.03 4.99
C ALA A 331 -12.70 -30.10 3.68
N SER A 332 -12.09 -30.51 2.57
CA SER A 332 -12.80 -30.66 1.29
C SER A 332 -13.82 -31.80 1.30
N ARG A 333 -13.58 -32.87 2.08
CA ARG A 333 -14.48 -34.04 2.18
C ARG A 333 -15.60 -33.85 3.19
N ARG A 334 -15.30 -33.29 4.37
CA ARG A 334 -16.27 -33.17 5.48
C ARG A 334 -16.85 -31.75 5.67
N GLY A 335 -16.33 -30.77 4.94
CA GLY A 335 -16.57 -29.35 5.22
C GLY A 335 -15.76 -28.83 6.41
N LEU A 336 -15.80 -27.50 6.59
CA LEU A 336 -15.19 -26.83 7.75
C LEU A 336 -16.09 -26.99 8.98
N SER A 337 -15.50 -27.31 10.13
CA SER A 337 -16.18 -27.18 11.42
C SER A 337 -16.44 -25.70 11.72
N THR A 338 -17.33 -25.41 12.67
CA THR A 338 -17.63 -24.03 13.09
C THR A 338 -16.37 -23.28 13.55
N ALA A 339 -15.46 -23.96 14.25
CA ALA A 339 -14.20 -23.35 14.70
C ALA A 339 -13.26 -23.06 13.52
N GLU A 340 -13.15 -23.98 12.56
CA GLU A 340 -12.34 -23.79 11.34
C GLU A 340 -12.93 -22.67 10.49
N MET A 341 -14.25 -22.61 10.33
CA MET A 341 -14.95 -21.54 9.62
C MET A 341 -14.65 -20.17 10.24
N ASN A 342 -14.77 -20.04 11.56
CA ASN A 342 -14.46 -18.80 12.27
C ASN A 342 -12.99 -18.35 12.09
N ALA A 343 -12.06 -19.30 11.98
CA ALA A 343 -10.65 -18.99 11.72
C ALA A 343 -10.43 -18.52 10.27
N VAL A 344 -11.06 -19.19 9.31
CA VAL A 344 -11.04 -18.83 7.89
C VAL A 344 -11.64 -17.43 7.69
N GLU A 345 -12.81 -17.15 8.28
CA GLU A 345 -13.43 -15.81 8.24
C GLU A 345 -12.53 -14.73 8.84
N ALA A 346 -11.86 -15.02 9.97
CA ALA A 346 -10.93 -14.07 10.57
C ALA A 346 -9.72 -13.79 9.66
N ILE A 347 -9.20 -14.80 8.96
CA ILE A 347 -8.16 -14.63 7.93
C ILE A 347 -8.68 -13.77 6.79
N HIS A 348 -9.88 -14.06 6.28
CA HIS A 348 -10.46 -13.29 5.18
C HIS A 348 -10.67 -11.82 5.53
N ARG A 349 -11.15 -11.52 6.75
CA ARG A 349 -11.24 -10.15 7.26
C ARG A 349 -9.87 -9.47 7.33
N ALA A 350 -8.83 -10.19 7.75
CA ALA A 350 -7.47 -9.64 7.82
C ALA A 350 -6.87 -9.37 6.43
N VAL A 351 -7.10 -10.29 5.49
CA VAL A 351 -6.64 -10.15 4.09
C VAL A 351 -7.39 -9.03 3.37
N GLU A 352 -8.69 -8.89 3.60
CA GLU A 352 -9.47 -7.79 3.05
C GLU A 352 -9.00 -6.43 3.60
N PHE A 353 -8.64 -6.38 4.88
CA PHE A 353 -8.07 -5.18 5.49
C PHE A 353 -6.72 -4.81 4.88
N ASN A 354 -5.79 -5.77 4.76
CA ASN A 354 -4.48 -5.56 4.13
C ASN A 354 -4.00 -6.84 3.40
N PRO A 355 -4.07 -6.90 2.05
CA PRO A 355 -3.73 -8.07 1.24
C PRO A 355 -2.23 -8.25 1.00
N HIS A 356 -1.40 -7.31 1.43
CA HIS A 356 0.05 -7.37 1.24
C HIS A 356 0.71 -8.31 2.26
N VAL A 357 0.15 -8.41 3.47
CA VAL A 357 0.69 -9.19 4.61
C VAL A 357 0.93 -10.68 4.31
N PRO A 358 0.02 -11.44 3.67
CA PRO A 358 0.18 -12.90 3.55
C PRO A 358 1.46 -13.30 2.84
N LYS A 359 1.88 -12.57 1.80
CA LYS A 359 3.11 -12.88 1.06
C LYS A 359 4.37 -12.76 1.92
N TYR A 360 4.42 -11.82 2.87
CA TYR A 360 5.53 -11.73 3.81
C TYR A 360 5.46 -12.81 4.89
N LEU A 361 4.27 -13.10 5.41
CA LEU A 361 4.10 -14.16 6.41
C LEU A 361 4.44 -15.54 5.87
N LEU A 362 4.12 -15.79 4.60
CA LEU A 362 4.41 -17.03 3.88
C LEU A 362 5.82 -17.04 3.27
N GLU A 363 6.63 -16.00 3.50
CA GLU A 363 8.00 -15.86 2.99
C GLU A 363 8.08 -15.98 1.45
N MET A 364 6.99 -15.70 0.75
CA MET A 364 6.93 -15.59 -0.72
C MET A 364 7.51 -14.27 -1.22
N LYS A 365 7.70 -13.31 -0.31
CA LYS A 365 8.33 -12.02 -0.57
C LYS A 365 9.35 -11.73 0.52
N SER A 366 10.53 -11.25 0.11
CA SER A 366 11.62 -10.91 1.02
C SER A 366 11.20 -9.81 1.99
N LEU A 367 11.51 -10.02 3.26
CA LEU A 367 11.26 -9.05 4.33
C LEU A 367 12.45 -8.07 4.43
N ILE A 368 12.16 -6.78 4.58
CA ILE A 368 13.14 -5.72 4.82
C ILE A 368 12.93 -5.10 6.20
N LEU A 369 13.81 -4.19 6.63
CA LEU A 369 13.54 -3.40 7.83
C LEU A 369 12.27 -2.55 7.61
N PRO A 370 11.38 -2.47 8.60
CA PRO A 370 10.15 -1.69 8.46
C PRO A 370 10.47 -0.19 8.45
N PRO A 371 9.69 0.63 7.73
CA PRO A 371 9.85 2.09 7.76
C PRO A 371 9.42 2.68 9.12
N GLU A 372 9.75 3.94 9.36
CA GLU A 372 9.30 4.68 10.54
C GLU A 372 7.84 5.12 10.43
N HIS A 373 7.34 5.26 9.21
CA HIS A 373 5.96 5.55 8.92
C HIS A 373 5.36 4.50 7.98
N ILE A 374 4.07 4.26 8.17
CA ILE A 374 3.30 3.26 7.44
C ILE A 374 2.07 3.91 6.82
N LEU A 375 1.74 3.43 5.62
CA LEU A 375 0.43 3.62 5.03
C LEU A 375 -0.49 2.50 5.52
N LYS A 376 -1.58 2.86 6.18
CA LYS A 376 -2.61 1.89 6.60
C LYS A 376 -3.14 1.15 5.38
N ARG A 377 -3.23 -0.18 5.48
CA ARG A 377 -3.63 -1.11 4.43
C ARG A 377 -2.64 -1.23 3.26
N GLY A 378 -1.51 -0.52 3.33
CA GLY A 378 -0.45 -0.56 2.32
C GLY A 378 0.60 -1.64 2.58
N ASP A 379 1.57 -1.69 1.67
CA ASP A 379 2.72 -2.58 1.71
C ASP A 379 3.67 -2.25 2.88
N SER A 380 3.81 -0.96 3.21
CA SER A 380 4.62 -0.51 4.36
C SER A 380 4.07 -1.02 5.70
N GLU A 381 2.74 -0.96 5.93
CA GLU A 381 2.13 -1.56 7.12
C GLU A 381 2.30 -3.08 7.13
N ALA A 382 2.24 -3.74 5.96
CA ALA A 382 2.40 -5.18 5.89
C ALA A 382 3.80 -5.66 6.28
N ILE A 383 4.84 -4.95 5.84
CA ILE A 383 6.23 -5.17 6.28
C ILE A 383 6.34 -4.94 7.79
N ALA A 384 5.82 -3.81 8.29
CA ALA A 384 5.84 -3.50 9.72
C ALA A 384 5.18 -4.59 10.56
N TYR A 385 4.04 -5.12 10.14
CA TYR A 385 3.40 -6.23 10.83
C TYR A 385 4.24 -7.52 10.75
N ALA A 386 4.56 -7.96 9.53
CA ALA A 386 5.23 -9.25 9.31
C ALA A 386 6.61 -9.32 9.96
N PHE A 387 7.35 -8.20 9.99
CA PHE A 387 8.68 -8.12 10.59
C PHE A 387 8.69 -8.55 12.05
N PHE A 388 7.69 -8.14 12.83
CA PHE A 388 7.58 -8.50 14.24
C PHE A 388 6.75 -9.76 14.48
N HIS A 389 5.79 -10.08 13.62
CA HIS A 389 4.79 -11.12 13.91
C HIS A 389 5.04 -12.46 13.21
N LEU A 390 5.90 -12.53 12.18
CA LEU A 390 6.18 -13.79 11.48
C LEU A 390 6.59 -14.92 12.45
N GLN A 391 7.45 -14.62 13.42
CA GLN A 391 7.89 -15.62 14.40
C GLN A 391 6.74 -16.11 15.29
N HIS A 392 5.73 -15.27 15.56
CA HIS A 392 4.54 -15.68 16.31
C HIS A 392 3.64 -16.60 15.49
N TRP A 393 3.52 -16.35 14.17
CA TRP A 393 2.82 -17.25 13.25
C TRP A 393 3.54 -18.59 13.11
N LYS A 394 4.86 -18.60 12.95
CA LYS A 394 5.68 -19.81 12.87
C LYS A 394 5.60 -20.69 14.12
N ARG A 395 5.44 -20.06 15.29
CA ARG A 395 5.31 -20.77 16.58
C ARG A 395 4.01 -21.57 16.69
N VAL A 396 2.95 -21.14 16.01
CA VAL A 396 1.66 -21.84 16.01
C VAL A 396 1.67 -22.87 14.88
N GLU A 397 1.78 -24.14 15.25
CA GLU A 397 1.83 -25.26 14.31
C GLU A 397 0.61 -25.25 13.37
N GLY A 398 0.86 -25.30 12.06
CA GLY A 398 -0.18 -25.30 11.04
C GLY A 398 -0.80 -23.93 10.72
N ALA A 399 -0.53 -22.86 11.48
CA ALA A 399 -1.17 -21.56 11.25
C ALA A 399 -0.80 -20.94 9.89
N LEU A 400 0.47 -21.03 9.49
CA LEU A 400 0.92 -20.59 8.16
C LEU A 400 0.35 -21.48 7.04
N ASN A 401 0.17 -22.78 7.28
CA ASN A 401 -0.47 -23.68 6.32
C ASN A 401 -1.95 -23.31 6.13
N LEU A 402 -2.67 -23.05 7.22
CA LEU A 402 -4.04 -22.56 7.17
C LEU A 402 -4.15 -21.23 6.41
N LEU A 403 -3.25 -20.28 6.69
CA LEU A 403 -3.16 -19.02 5.95
C LEU A 403 -2.94 -19.28 4.46
N HIS A 404 -1.93 -20.08 4.10
CA HIS A 404 -1.59 -20.43 2.72
C HIS A 404 -2.79 -21.00 1.95
N CYS A 405 -3.56 -21.89 2.55
CA CYS A 405 -4.70 -22.54 1.89
C CYS A 405 -5.92 -21.62 1.72
N THR A 406 -6.01 -20.50 2.43
CA THR A 406 -7.28 -19.75 2.58
C THR A 406 -7.21 -18.31 2.10
N TRP A 407 -6.03 -17.68 2.15
CA TRP A 407 -5.90 -16.23 1.91
C TRP A 407 -6.29 -15.80 0.49
N GLU A 408 -5.95 -16.57 -0.55
CA GLU A 408 -6.34 -16.24 -1.93
C GLU A 408 -7.85 -16.33 -2.15
N GLY A 409 -8.54 -17.15 -1.34
CA GLY A 409 -9.99 -17.28 -1.36
C GLY A 409 -10.69 -15.95 -1.08
N THR A 410 -10.05 -15.03 -0.34
CA THR A 410 -10.59 -13.69 -0.07
C THR A 410 -10.95 -12.93 -1.34
N PHE A 411 -10.08 -12.95 -2.36
CA PHE A 411 -10.32 -12.19 -3.60
C PHE A 411 -11.46 -12.75 -4.46
N ARG A 412 -11.88 -14.00 -4.22
CA ARG A 412 -13.04 -14.59 -4.91
C ARG A 412 -14.37 -14.17 -4.30
N MET A 413 -14.37 -13.74 -3.03
CA MET A 413 -15.60 -13.34 -2.33
C MET A 413 -15.85 -11.83 -2.38
N ILE A 414 -14.84 -11.03 -2.66
CA ILE A 414 -15.00 -9.59 -2.83
C ILE A 414 -15.51 -9.34 -4.26
N PRO A 415 -16.66 -8.65 -4.44
CA PRO A 415 -17.20 -8.38 -5.78
C PRO A 415 -16.25 -7.50 -6.60
N TYR A 416 -16.10 -7.80 -7.89
CA TYR A 416 -15.30 -7.00 -8.82
C TYR A 416 -16.09 -5.76 -9.31
N PRO A 417 -15.46 -4.58 -9.45
CA PRO A 417 -14.09 -4.26 -9.07
C PRO A 417 -13.89 -4.21 -7.55
N LEU A 418 -12.68 -4.59 -7.09
CA LEU A 418 -12.22 -4.60 -5.68
C LEU A 418 -12.31 -3.23 -4.98
N GLU A 419 -12.86 -2.23 -5.66
CA GLU A 419 -13.23 -0.91 -5.18
C GLU A 419 -14.41 -0.97 -4.19
N LYS A 420 -15.29 -1.97 -4.26
CA LYS A 420 -16.32 -2.18 -3.24
C LYS A 420 -15.83 -3.22 -2.24
N GLY A 421 -15.12 -2.79 -1.20
CA GLY A 421 -14.84 -3.67 -0.07
C GLY A 421 -16.15 -4.14 0.57
N HIS A 422 -16.12 -5.34 1.14
CA HIS A 422 -17.27 -5.97 1.79
C HIS A 422 -17.42 -5.47 3.23
N LEU A 423 -16.30 -5.32 3.94
CA LEU A 423 -16.19 -4.89 5.33
C LEU A 423 -15.38 -3.59 5.50
N PHE A 424 -14.58 -3.21 4.50
CA PHE A 424 -13.75 -2.01 4.52
C PHE A 424 -14.01 -1.10 3.31
N TYR A 425 -13.70 0.19 3.46
CA TYR A 425 -13.78 1.16 2.36
C TYR A 425 -12.88 0.77 1.16
N PRO A 426 -13.14 1.29 -0.05
CA PRO A 426 -12.27 1.12 -1.21
C PRO A 426 -10.78 1.38 -0.92
N TYR A 427 -9.88 0.68 -1.61
CA TYR A 427 -8.44 1.00 -1.57
C TYR A 427 -8.19 2.38 -2.20
N PRO A 428 -7.47 3.29 -1.54
CA PRO A 428 -7.11 4.56 -2.15
C PRO A 428 -6.26 4.37 -3.41
N ILE A 429 -6.55 5.14 -4.46
CA ILE A 429 -5.83 5.04 -5.75
C ILE A 429 -4.34 5.40 -5.60
N CYS A 430 -4.02 6.27 -4.63
CA CYS A 430 -2.65 6.70 -4.33
C CYS A 430 -1.80 5.68 -3.54
N THR A 431 -2.35 4.52 -3.15
CA THR A 431 -1.68 3.58 -2.22
C THR A 431 -0.29 3.18 -2.72
N GLU A 432 -0.20 2.80 -4.00
CA GLU A 432 1.06 2.39 -4.62
C GLU A 432 2.10 3.52 -4.64
N THR A 433 1.68 4.74 -4.98
CA THR A 433 2.59 5.90 -5.04
C THR A 433 3.10 6.26 -3.65
N ALA A 434 2.21 6.29 -2.65
CA ALA A 434 2.58 6.61 -1.27
C ALA A 434 3.53 5.55 -0.67
N ASP A 435 3.27 4.25 -0.90
CA ASP A 435 4.19 3.20 -0.46
C ASP A 435 5.54 3.25 -1.18
N ARG A 436 5.59 3.65 -2.46
CA ARG A 436 6.84 3.86 -3.21
C ARG A 436 7.69 5.00 -2.64
N GLU A 437 7.09 6.02 -2.04
CA GLU A 437 7.82 7.11 -1.39
C GLU A 437 8.33 6.71 0.00
N LEU A 438 7.59 5.85 0.71
CA LEU A 438 7.98 5.35 2.04
C LEU A 438 9.03 4.24 2.00
N LEU A 439 8.96 3.34 1.02
CA LEU A 439 9.78 2.13 0.98
C LEU A 439 11.06 2.34 0.16
N PRO A 440 12.18 1.71 0.57
CA PRO A 440 13.47 1.90 -0.11
C PRO A 440 13.46 1.33 -1.53
N MET A 441 14.25 1.93 -2.42
CA MET A 441 14.29 1.59 -3.86
C MET A 441 14.67 0.13 -4.17
N PHE A 442 15.36 -0.55 -3.26
CA PHE A 442 15.70 -1.97 -3.43
C PHE A 442 14.54 -2.93 -3.09
N HIS A 443 13.42 -2.39 -2.62
CA HIS A 443 12.21 -3.14 -2.31
C HIS A 443 11.17 -2.98 -3.42
N GLU A 444 10.70 -4.10 -3.96
CA GLU A 444 9.66 -4.10 -4.97
C GLU A 444 8.28 -3.96 -4.30
N VAL A 445 7.63 -2.82 -4.47
CA VAL A 445 6.29 -2.56 -3.90
C VAL A 445 5.26 -3.50 -4.54
N SER A 446 4.47 -4.16 -3.71
CA SER A 446 3.36 -4.99 -4.17
C SER A 446 2.15 -4.12 -4.46
N VAL A 447 1.44 -4.45 -5.55
CA VAL A 447 0.28 -3.68 -6.01
C VAL A 447 -0.99 -4.47 -5.75
N TYR A 448 -1.87 -3.90 -4.93
CA TYR A 448 -3.24 -4.37 -4.73
C TYR A 448 -4.23 -3.19 -4.82
N PRO A 449 -5.45 -3.41 -5.34
CA PRO A 449 -5.88 -4.61 -6.06
C PRO A 449 -5.03 -4.86 -7.32
N LYS A 450 -4.80 -6.13 -7.68
CA LYS A 450 -4.09 -6.44 -8.92
C LYS A 450 -4.89 -5.87 -10.08
N LYS A 451 -4.30 -4.94 -10.81
CA LYS A 451 -4.90 -4.39 -12.02
C LYS A 451 -4.73 -5.42 -13.12
N GLU A 452 -5.75 -6.22 -13.35
CA GLU A 452 -5.79 -7.06 -14.53
C GLU A 452 -6.03 -6.16 -15.73
N LEU A 453 -5.16 -6.27 -16.75
CA LEU A 453 -5.41 -5.62 -18.03
C LEU A 453 -6.74 -6.17 -18.57
N PRO A 454 -7.73 -5.33 -18.88
CA PRO A 454 -8.96 -5.79 -19.49
C PRO A 454 -8.64 -6.69 -20.68
N PHE A 455 -9.34 -7.81 -20.79
CA PHE A 455 -9.12 -8.79 -21.87
C PHE A 455 -9.04 -8.14 -23.25
N PHE A 456 -9.85 -7.10 -23.49
CA PHE A 456 -9.88 -6.37 -24.75
C PHE A 456 -8.53 -5.69 -25.10
N ILE A 457 -7.79 -5.19 -24.10
CA ILE A 457 -6.46 -4.61 -24.33
C ILE A 457 -5.47 -5.69 -24.76
N LEU A 458 -5.45 -6.82 -24.06
CA LEU A 458 -4.58 -7.96 -24.41
C LEU A 458 -4.95 -8.55 -25.77
N PHE A 459 -6.24 -8.69 -26.06
CA PHE A 459 -6.76 -9.18 -27.33
C PHE A 459 -6.37 -8.25 -28.49
N THR A 460 -6.55 -6.95 -28.32
CA THR A 460 -6.19 -5.95 -29.34
C THR A 460 -4.68 -5.92 -29.56
N ALA A 461 -3.87 -5.91 -28.49
CA ALA A 461 -2.42 -5.98 -28.59
C ALA A 461 -1.96 -7.27 -29.30
N GLY A 462 -2.60 -8.40 -29.02
CA GLY A 462 -2.37 -9.67 -29.70
C GLY A 462 -2.70 -9.60 -31.19
N LEU A 463 -3.87 -9.06 -31.57
CA LEU A 463 -4.27 -8.87 -32.97
C LEU A 463 -3.32 -7.91 -33.71
N CYS A 464 -2.94 -6.78 -33.10
CA CYS A 464 -1.98 -5.84 -33.69
C CYS A 464 -0.62 -6.49 -33.90
N SER A 465 -0.10 -7.23 -32.90
CA SER A 465 1.19 -7.92 -33.00
C SER A 465 1.17 -9.00 -34.08
N PHE A 466 0.08 -9.76 -34.17
CA PHE A 466 -0.13 -10.76 -35.22
C PHE A 466 -0.21 -10.13 -36.61
N THR A 467 -0.92 -9.01 -36.74
CA THR A 467 -1.05 -8.29 -38.02
C THR A 467 0.28 -7.68 -38.47
N ALA A 468 1.06 -7.11 -37.54
CA ALA A 468 2.41 -6.60 -37.82
C ALA A 468 3.36 -7.73 -38.26
N MET A 469 3.28 -8.89 -37.60
CA MET A 469 4.05 -10.08 -38.00
C MET A 469 3.66 -10.56 -39.41
N LEU A 470 2.36 -10.64 -39.73
CA LEU A 470 1.89 -10.99 -41.07
C LEU A 470 2.37 -10.00 -42.13
N ALA A 471 2.36 -8.69 -41.83
CA ALA A 471 2.87 -7.67 -42.73
C ALA A 471 4.38 -7.84 -42.99
N LEU A 472 5.17 -8.10 -41.95
CA LEU A 472 6.61 -8.37 -42.06
C LEU A 472 6.89 -9.64 -42.88
N LEU A 473 6.15 -10.72 -42.65
CA LEU A 473 6.28 -11.96 -43.41
C LEU A 473 5.87 -11.78 -44.87
N THR A 474 4.84 -10.99 -45.14
CA THR A 474 4.39 -10.68 -46.51
C THR A 474 5.43 -9.84 -47.25
N HIS A 475 6.10 -8.91 -46.54
CA HIS A 475 7.18 -8.12 -47.10
C HIS A 475 8.45 -8.95 -47.34
N GLN A 476 8.82 -9.85 -46.43
CA GLN A 476 10.03 -10.68 -46.56
C GLN A 476 9.86 -11.88 -47.52
N PHE A 477 8.67 -12.47 -47.56
CA PHE A 477 8.37 -13.71 -48.29
C PHE A 477 7.03 -13.61 -49.05
N PRO A 478 6.93 -12.73 -50.08
CA PRO A 478 5.67 -12.45 -50.76
C PRO A 478 5.06 -13.69 -51.45
N GLU A 479 5.89 -14.54 -52.07
CA GLU A 479 5.38 -15.73 -52.78
C GLU A 479 4.82 -16.80 -51.82
N LEU A 480 5.51 -17.12 -50.73
CA LEU A 480 5.02 -18.08 -49.73
C LEU A 480 3.74 -17.57 -49.06
N MET A 481 3.68 -16.27 -48.75
CA MET A 481 2.50 -15.66 -48.15
C MET A 481 1.31 -15.65 -49.11
N GLY A 482 1.53 -15.50 -50.42
CA GLY A 482 0.49 -15.65 -51.44
C GLY A 482 -0.09 -17.07 -51.49
N VAL A 483 0.76 -18.11 -51.42
CA VAL A 483 0.31 -19.51 -51.36
C VAL A 483 -0.47 -19.78 -50.07
N PHE A 484 0.06 -19.30 -48.94
CA PHE A 484 -0.59 -19.42 -47.64
C PHE A 484 -1.98 -18.75 -47.63
N ALA A 485 -2.08 -17.52 -48.16
CA ALA A 485 -3.35 -16.80 -48.23
C ALA A 485 -4.39 -17.53 -49.09
N LYS A 486 -3.98 -18.07 -50.25
CA LYS A 486 -4.88 -18.87 -51.11
C LYS A 486 -5.38 -20.13 -50.41
N ALA A 487 -4.49 -20.87 -49.75
CA ALA A 487 -4.86 -22.07 -49.00
C ALA A 487 -5.79 -21.75 -47.82
N PHE A 488 -5.49 -20.67 -47.08
CA PHE A 488 -6.29 -20.22 -45.95
C PHE A 488 -7.69 -19.77 -46.37
N LEU A 489 -7.80 -18.86 -47.35
CA LEU A 489 -9.09 -18.39 -47.87
C LEU A 489 -9.88 -19.53 -48.50
N GLY A 490 -9.24 -20.42 -49.26
CA GLY A 490 -9.88 -21.60 -49.84
C GLY A 490 -10.50 -22.51 -48.77
N THR A 491 -9.80 -22.71 -47.65
CA THR A 491 -10.31 -23.52 -46.52
C THR A 491 -11.42 -22.78 -45.77
N LEU A 492 -11.27 -21.49 -45.53
CA LEU A 492 -12.24 -20.66 -44.81
C LEU A 492 -13.58 -20.54 -45.55
N PHE A 493 -13.52 -20.40 -46.88
CA PHE A 493 -14.71 -20.28 -47.72
C PHE A 493 -15.26 -21.63 -48.22
N ALA A 494 -14.59 -22.75 -47.93
CA ALA A 494 -15.06 -24.08 -48.35
C ALA A 494 -16.51 -24.39 -47.92
N PRO A 495 -16.97 -24.06 -46.69
CA PRO A 495 -18.36 -24.29 -46.31
C PRO A 495 -19.36 -23.41 -47.08
N LEU A 496 -18.98 -22.16 -47.38
CA LEU A 496 -19.82 -21.24 -48.14
C LEU A 496 -19.91 -21.65 -49.61
N ASN A 497 -18.79 -22.07 -50.20
CA ASN A 497 -18.76 -22.62 -51.55
C ASN A 497 -19.60 -23.90 -51.65
N PHE A 498 -19.54 -24.78 -50.65
CA PHE A 498 -20.39 -25.97 -50.59
C PHE A 498 -21.89 -25.64 -50.48
N ILE A 499 -22.26 -24.63 -49.68
CA ILE A 499 -23.64 -24.15 -49.59
C ILE A 499 -24.07 -23.53 -50.92
N MET A 500 -23.22 -22.72 -51.56
CA MET A 500 -23.49 -22.09 -52.85
C MET A 500 -23.69 -23.14 -53.95
N GLU A 501 -22.83 -24.16 -54.05
CA GLU A 501 -23.01 -25.29 -54.97
C GLU A 501 -24.32 -26.03 -54.71
N LYS A 502 -24.70 -26.23 -53.43
CA LYS A 502 -25.96 -26.85 -53.08
C LYS A 502 -27.17 -25.99 -53.47
N VAL A 503 -27.09 -24.69 -53.26
CA VAL A 503 -28.13 -23.73 -53.65
C VAL A 503 -28.27 -23.68 -55.17
N GLU A 504 -27.16 -23.63 -55.91
CA GLU A 504 -27.15 -23.70 -57.38
C GLU A 504 -27.70 -25.03 -57.90
N SER A 505 -27.45 -26.15 -57.20
CA SER A 505 -28.02 -27.45 -57.57
C SER A 505 -29.53 -27.59 -57.34
N ILE A 506 -30.11 -26.74 -56.49
CA ILE A 506 -31.55 -26.71 -56.17
C ILE A 506 -32.28 -25.67 -57.03
N LEU A 507 -31.59 -24.62 -57.48
CA LEU A 507 -32.15 -23.58 -58.33
C LEU A 507 -32.25 -24.06 -59.80
N PRO A 508 -33.45 -24.02 -60.42
CA PRO A 508 -33.59 -24.32 -61.84
C PRO A 508 -32.80 -23.31 -62.68
N SER A 509 -32.08 -23.78 -63.69
CA SER A 509 -31.22 -22.97 -64.58
C SER A 509 -31.93 -21.83 -65.34
N GLY A 510 -33.28 -21.76 -65.30
CA GLY A 510 -34.08 -20.68 -65.90
C GLY A 510 -34.33 -19.46 -65.02
N LEU A 511 -34.12 -19.55 -63.70
CA LEU A 511 -34.49 -18.47 -62.75
C LEU A 511 -33.45 -17.33 -62.73
N TRP A 512 -32.17 -17.68 -62.89
CA TRP A 512 -31.07 -16.71 -63.01
C TRP A 512 -31.21 -15.81 -64.24
N HIS A 513 -31.64 -16.36 -65.38
CA HIS A 513 -31.89 -15.60 -66.60
C HIS A 513 -33.08 -14.62 -66.50
N GLN A 514 -34.03 -14.87 -65.59
CA GLN A 514 -35.15 -13.96 -65.35
C GLN A 514 -34.80 -12.83 -64.38
N LEU A 515 -33.93 -13.06 -63.39
CA LEU A 515 -33.50 -12.06 -62.41
C LEU A 515 -32.51 -11.03 -62.98
N THR A 516 -31.63 -11.40 -63.92
CA THR A 516 -30.70 -10.45 -64.58
C THR A 516 -31.35 -9.56 -65.64
N ARG A 517 -32.66 -9.73 -65.89
CA ARG A 517 -33.42 -8.96 -66.89
C ARG A 517 -34.28 -7.84 -66.29
N ILE A 518 -34.33 -7.76 -64.96
CA ILE A 518 -34.84 -6.63 -64.16
C ILE A 518 -33.63 -5.78 -63.79
#